data_AF-A0AA38XC76-F1
#
_entry.id   AF-A0AA38XC76-F1
#
_cell.length_a   1.000
_cell.length_b   1.000
_cell.length_c   1.000
_cell.angle_alpha   90.00
_cell.angle_beta   90.00
_cell.angle_gamma   90.00
#
_symmetry.space_group_name_H-M   'P 1'
#
loop_
_entity.id
_entity.type
_entity.pdbx_description
1 polymer ?
#
loop_
_entity_poly.entity_id
_entity_poly.type
_entity_poly.pdbx_seq_one_letter_code
_entity_poly.pdbx_strand_id
1 'polypeptide(L)'
;MRVRSVLLAEKRTNKYHVVALVDNSNQSDGALSKFSSLQSRLLDLQPVPVLLILSIESILPTLHRYMQEFGKHCEIMPQPNLLPTSLVAYATTSSQPLTQHNANVLTDICHSMRGLEEATRTESGRATLADFLGSVVANDTVDFWEDEWIAQQC
;
A
#
# COMPACT_ATOMS: atom_id res chain seq x y z
N MET A 1 -3.84 -36.12 14.75
CA MET A 1 -2.79 -35.48 15.56
C MET A 1 -3.39 -34.22 16.18
N ARG A 2 -3.60 -34.17 17.50
CA ARG A 2 -4.22 -33.01 18.19
C ARG A 2 -3.09 -32.10 18.68
N VAL A 3 -3.00 -30.89 18.14
CA VAL A 3 -2.08 -29.86 18.65
C VAL A 3 -2.84 -29.07 19.72
N ARG A 4 -2.38 -29.16 20.98
CA ARG A 4 -2.86 -28.30 22.07
C ARG A 4 -1.92 -27.11 22.17
N SER A 5 -2.44 -25.92 21.92
CA SER A 5 -1.76 -24.65 22.21
C SER A 5 -1.89 -24.33 23.70
N VAL A 6 -0.77 -24.41 24.42
CA VAL A 6 -0.65 -23.87 25.78
C VAL A 6 -0.26 -22.40 25.65
N LEU A 7 -1.24 -21.51 25.72
CA LEU A 7 -1.00 -20.07 25.79
C LEU A 7 -0.67 -19.71 27.25
N LEU A 8 0.62 -19.74 27.60
CA LEU A 8 1.10 -19.10 28.81
C LEU A 8 1.14 -17.59 28.56
N ALA A 9 0.30 -16.86 29.29
CA ALA A 9 0.28 -15.41 29.33
C ALA A 9 1.61 -14.92 29.89
N GLU A 10 2.46 -14.36 29.03
CA GLU A 10 3.73 -13.77 29.44
C GLU A 10 3.92 -12.41 28.75
N LYS A 11 4.27 -11.43 29.57
CA LYS A 11 4.40 -9.98 29.30
C LYS A 11 4.87 -9.62 27.88
N ARG A 12 4.30 -8.52 27.35
CA ARG A 12 4.67 -7.85 26.08
C ARG A 12 6.20 -7.66 25.95
N THR A 13 6.87 -8.66 25.41
CA THR A 13 8.00 -8.48 24.50
C THR A 13 7.41 -8.53 23.10
N ASN A 14 7.90 -7.71 22.16
CA ASN A 14 7.49 -7.82 20.75
C ASN A 14 7.96 -9.19 20.23
N LYS A 15 7.15 -10.23 20.45
CA LYS A 15 7.43 -11.60 20.03
C LYS A 15 7.02 -11.70 18.56
N TYR A 16 7.99 -11.57 17.66
CA TYR A 16 7.77 -11.88 16.26
C TYR A 16 7.75 -13.40 16.09
N HIS A 17 6.64 -13.92 15.58
CA HIS A 17 6.45 -15.33 15.32
C HIS A 17 6.68 -15.60 13.83
N VAL A 18 7.51 -16.59 13.52
CA VAL A 18 7.77 -17.08 12.16
C VAL A 18 7.59 -18.58 12.19
N VAL A 19 6.93 -19.14 11.18
CA VAL A 19 6.79 -20.59 11.02
C VAL A 19 7.76 -21.04 9.93
N ALA A 20 8.70 -21.90 10.27
CA ALA A 20 9.59 -22.53 9.30
C ALA A 20 9.06 -23.92 8.94
N LEU A 21 8.76 -24.14 7.65
CA LEU A 21 8.47 -25.45 7.11
C LEU A 21 9.76 -26.01 6.50
N VAL A 22 10.32 -27.03 7.15
CA VAL A 22 11.52 -27.71 6.67
C VAL A 22 11.11 -28.98 5.92
N ASP A 23 11.46 -29.07 4.64
CA ASP A 23 11.36 -30.32 3.89
C ASP A 23 12.73 -31.01 3.88
N ASN A 24 12.76 -32.26 4.36
CA ASN A 24 13.94 -33.12 4.38
C ASN A 24 13.79 -34.32 3.43
N SER A 25 12.79 -34.28 2.55
CA SER A 25 12.57 -35.34 1.57
C SER A 25 13.35 -35.04 0.28
N ASN A 26 14.07 -36.04 -0.23
CA ASN A 26 14.74 -35.98 -1.55
C ASN A 26 13.75 -35.96 -2.72
N GLN A 27 12.45 -35.88 -2.46
CA GLN A 27 11.37 -35.82 -3.45
C GLN A 27 10.74 -34.43 -3.37
N SER A 28 11.17 -33.54 -4.25
CA SER A 28 10.81 -32.12 -4.29
C SER A 28 9.31 -31.83 -4.44
N ASP A 29 8.53 -32.81 -4.89
CA ASP A 29 7.17 -32.58 -5.40
C ASP A 29 6.13 -32.35 -4.29
N GLY A 30 6.47 -32.61 -3.02
CA GLY A 30 5.56 -32.42 -1.89
C GLY A 30 5.71 -31.10 -1.13
N ALA A 31 6.86 -30.43 -1.23
CA ALA A 31 7.23 -29.31 -0.36
C ALA A 31 6.31 -28.10 -0.55
N LEU A 32 6.13 -27.70 -1.82
CA LEU A 32 5.35 -26.52 -2.20
C LEU A 32 3.86 -26.72 -1.94
N SER A 33 3.34 -27.93 -2.15
CA SER A 33 1.93 -28.24 -1.84
C SER A 33 1.65 -28.13 -0.34
N LYS A 34 2.53 -28.70 0.51
CA LYS A 34 2.43 -28.59 1.97
C LYS A 34 2.56 -27.14 2.44
N PHE A 35 3.48 -26.38 1.82
CA PHE A 35 3.66 -24.96 2.09
C PHE A 35 2.40 -24.16 1.76
N SER A 36 1.86 -24.31 0.55
CA SER A 36 0.65 -23.62 0.11
C SER A 36 -0.55 -23.96 1.00
N SER A 37 -0.74 -25.24 1.34
CA SER A 37 -1.81 -25.66 2.24
C SER A 37 -1.64 -25.12 3.67
N LEU A 38 -0.40 -24.93 4.14
CA LEU A 38 -0.15 -24.36 5.46
C LEU A 38 -0.40 -22.85 5.45
N GLN A 39 0.07 -22.15 4.41
CA GLN A 39 -0.18 -20.73 4.22
C GLN A 39 -1.68 -20.44 4.18
N SER A 40 -2.46 -21.18 3.39
CA SER A 40 -3.90 -20.96 3.27
C SER A 40 -4.64 -21.09 4.61
N ARG A 41 -4.22 -22.02 5.47
CA ARG A 41 -4.82 -22.24 6.80
C ARG A 41 -4.40 -21.20 7.84
N LEU A 42 -3.20 -20.64 7.69
CA LEU A 42 -2.70 -19.63 8.62
C LEU A 42 -3.26 -18.24 8.32
N LEU A 43 -3.63 -17.97 7.06
CA LEU A 43 -4.30 -16.73 6.67
C LEU A 43 -5.57 -16.47 7.52
N ASP A 44 -6.32 -17.50 7.86
CA ASP A 44 -7.56 -17.39 8.65
C ASP A 44 -7.34 -17.10 10.15
N LEU A 45 -6.12 -17.31 10.67
CA LEU A 45 -5.82 -17.21 12.09
C LEU A 45 -5.09 -15.91 12.43
N GLN A 46 -4.02 -15.60 11.71
CA GLN A 46 -3.23 -14.37 11.81
C GLN A 46 -2.17 -14.38 10.70
N PRO A 47 -1.78 -13.23 10.11
CA PRO A 47 -0.67 -13.17 9.15
C PRO A 47 0.66 -13.49 9.86
N VAL A 48 0.97 -14.78 9.98
CA VAL A 48 2.26 -15.28 10.45
C VAL A 48 3.06 -15.68 9.22
N PRO A 49 4.24 -15.07 8.99
CA PRO A 49 5.07 -15.42 7.85
C PRO A 49 5.52 -16.88 7.93
N VAL A 50 5.32 -17.60 6.84
CA VAL A 50 5.77 -18.99 6.67
C VAL A 50 6.98 -19.00 5.75
N LEU A 51 8.09 -19.57 6.21
CA LEU A 51 9.32 -19.75 5.44
C LEU A 51 9.43 -21.20 4.99
N LEU A 52 9.61 -21.41 3.68
CA LEU A 52 9.93 -22.73 3.14
C LEU A 52 11.45 -22.92 3.15
N ILE A 53 11.91 -24.00 3.77
CA ILE A 53 13.32 -24.35 3.89
C ILE A 53 13.51 -25.74 3.31
N LEU A 54 14.21 -25.84 2.18
CA LEU A 54 14.33 -27.07 1.38
C LEU A 54 15.49 -27.97 1.79
N SER A 55 16.32 -27.54 2.75
CA SER A 55 17.43 -28.34 3.28
C SER A 55 17.74 -27.93 4.72
N ILE A 56 18.14 -28.88 5.55
CA ILE A 56 18.42 -28.64 6.97
C ILE A 56 19.61 -27.70 7.17
N GLU A 57 20.61 -27.78 6.29
CA GLU A 57 21.80 -26.92 6.26
C GLU A 57 21.44 -25.46 5.99
N SER A 58 20.34 -25.22 5.27
CA SER A 58 19.86 -23.89 4.91
C SER A 58 18.99 -23.22 6.00
N ILE A 59 18.69 -23.89 7.11
CA ILE A 59 17.83 -23.33 8.18
C ILE A 59 18.42 -22.05 8.76
N LEU A 60 19.63 -22.11 9.31
CA LEU A 60 20.27 -20.96 9.96
C LEU A 60 20.55 -19.81 8.97
N PRO A 61 21.09 -20.04 7.76
CA PRO A 61 21.24 -18.98 6.76
C PRO A 61 19.92 -18.31 6.37
N THR A 62 18.85 -19.08 6.24
CA THR A 62 17.53 -18.55 5.84
C THR A 62 16.91 -17.72 6.95
N LEU A 63 16.96 -18.19 8.20
CA LEU A 63 16.48 -17.42 9.35
C LEU A 63 17.29 -16.14 9.56
N HIS A 64 18.60 -16.20 9.44
CA HIS A 64 19.46 -15.03 9.58
C HIS A 64 19.15 -13.97 8.52
N ARG A 65 19.03 -14.38 7.25
CA ARG A 65 18.62 -13.49 6.17
C ARG A 65 17.24 -12.89 6.43
N TYR A 66 16.28 -13.71 6.85
CA TYR A 66 14.94 -13.24 7.19
C TYR A 66 14.98 -12.17 8.28
N MET A 67 15.72 -12.38 9.38
CA MET A 67 15.84 -11.40 10.46
C MET A 67 16.51 -10.10 10.02
N GLN A 68 17.55 -10.19 9.17
CA GLN A 68 18.24 -9.03 8.62
C GLN A 68 17.31 -8.19 7.74
N GLU A 69 16.53 -8.82 6.86
CA GLU A 69 15.57 -8.12 6.01
C GLU A 69 14.38 -7.60 6.81
N PHE A 70 13.90 -8.36 7.81
CA PHE A 70 12.82 -7.92 8.69
C PHE A 70 13.18 -6.62 9.42
N GLY A 71 14.42 -6.50 9.91
CA GLY A 71 14.91 -5.27 10.54
C GLY A 71 14.92 -4.05 9.59
N LYS A 72 15.21 -4.26 8.30
CA LYS A 72 15.24 -3.20 7.28
C LYS A 72 13.85 -2.73 6.85
N HIS A 73 12.86 -3.62 6.84
CA HIS A 73 11.48 -3.30 6.43
C HIS A 73 10.60 -2.81 7.59
N CYS A 74 11.06 -2.98 8.85
CA CYS A 74 10.47 -2.31 10.02
C CYS A 74 10.96 -0.87 10.20
N GLU A 75 11.95 -0.42 9.42
CA GLU A 75 12.04 1.00 9.10
C GLU A 75 10.82 1.30 8.24
N ILE A 76 9.75 1.71 8.94
CA ILE A 76 8.59 2.40 8.39
C ILE A 76 9.15 3.26 7.27
N MET A 77 8.91 2.87 6.01
CA MET A 77 9.08 3.78 4.90
C MET A 77 8.34 5.02 5.40
N PRO A 78 9.02 6.15 5.69
CA PRO A 78 8.39 7.26 6.35
C PRO A 78 7.19 7.52 5.49
N GLN A 79 5.98 7.26 6.00
CA GLN A 79 4.79 7.62 5.28
C GLN A 79 5.04 9.09 5.01
N PRO A 80 5.20 9.51 3.75
CA PRO A 80 5.28 10.94 3.50
C PRO A 80 4.09 11.49 4.27
N ASN A 81 4.32 12.48 5.12
CA ASN A 81 3.23 13.21 5.76
C ASN A 81 2.46 13.87 4.61
N LEU A 82 1.66 13.07 3.92
CA LEU A 82 0.79 13.45 2.83
C LEU A 82 -0.30 14.19 3.57
N LEU A 83 -0.07 15.50 3.73
CA LEU A 83 -1.14 16.42 4.06
C LEU A 83 -2.34 16.04 3.18
N PRO A 84 -3.56 15.98 3.71
CA PRO A 84 -4.74 15.64 2.90
C PRO A 84 -4.86 16.50 1.62
N THR A 85 -4.27 17.70 1.61
CA THR A 85 -4.14 18.57 0.44
C THR A 85 -3.21 18.02 -0.64
N SER A 86 -2.16 17.25 -0.31
CA SER A 86 -1.27 16.65 -1.31
C SER A 86 -2.01 15.75 -2.30
N LEU A 87 -3.09 15.08 -1.88
CA LEU A 87 -3.95 14.28 -2.77
C LEU A 87 -4.69 15.13 -3.79
N VAL A 88 -4.99 16.39 -3.48
CA VAL A 88 -5.70 17.33 -4.38
C VAL A 88 -4.87 17.56 -5.64
N ALA A 89 -3.55 17.70 -5.52
CA ALA A 89 -2.66 17.87 -6.66
C ALA A 89 -2.59 16.63 -7.58
N TYR A 90 -2.78 15.42 -7.03
CA TYR A 90 -2.73 14.18 -7.81
C TYR A 90 -4.06 13.87 -8.52
N ALA A 91 -5.17 14.43 -8.07
CA ALA A 91 -6.49 14.23 -8.66
C ALA A 91 -6.82 15.31 -9.69
N THR A 92 -5.98 15.50 -10.70
CA THR A 92 -6.17 16.60 -11.67
C THR A 92 -5.89 16.25 -13.12
N THR A 93 -5.17 15.18 -13.43
CA THR A 93 -4.86 14.87 -14.83
C THR A 93 -4.65 13.38 -15.03
N SER A 94 -5.15 12.88 -16.17
CA SER A 94 -5.05 11.48 -16.58
C SER A 94 -3.75 11.15 -17.33
N SER A 95 -3.01 12.15 -17.81
CA SER A 95 -1.93 11.96 -18.78
C SER A 95 -0.56 12.40 -18.26
N GLN A 96 -0.48 13.48 -17.47
CA GLN A 96 0.78 13.99 -16.94
C GLN A 96 0.60 14.63 -15.55
N PRO A 97 1.40 14.27 -14.55
CA PRO A 97 1.32 14.91 -13.23
C PRO A 97 1.51 16.43 -13.34
N LEU A 98 0.76 17.19 -12.53
CA LEU A 98 0.98 18.64 -12.40
C LEU A 98 2.45 18.92 -12.04
N THR A 99 2.95 20.05 -12.53
CA THR A 99 4.22 20.57 -12.02
C THR A 99 4.10 20.87 -10.53
N GLN A 100 5.20 20.76 -9.77
CA GLN A 100 5.18 21.05 -8.33
C GLN A 100 4.63 22.45 -8.01
N HIS A 101 4.88 23.42 -8.89
CA HIS A 101 4.34 24.77 -8.74
C HIS A 101 2.81 24.80 -8.85
N ASN A 102 2.26 24.19 -9.89
CA ASN A 102 0.81 24.13 -10.10
C ASN A 102 0.11 23.29 -9.02
N ALA A 103 0.76 22.21 -8.56
CA ALA A 103 0.30 21.42 -7.43
C ALA A 103 0.18 22.27 -6.16
N ASN A 104 1.19 23.07 -5.84
CA ASN A 104 1.16 23.95 -4.67
C ASN A 104 0.08 25.02 -4.79
N VAL A 105 -0.02 25.69 -5.95
CA VAL A 105 -1.05 26.69 -6.23
C VAL A 105 -2.45 26.09 -6.10
N LEU A 106 -2.66 24.86 -6.61
CA LEU A 106 -3.92 24.16 -6.47
C LEU A 106 -4.25 23.84 -5.01
N THR A 107 -3.28 23.43 -4.20
CA THR A 107 -3.51 23.18 -2.76
C THR A 107 -3.82 24.45 -1.96
N ASP A 108 -3.38 25.61 -2.45
CA ASP A 108 -3.69 26.91 -1.86
C ASP A 108 -5.12 27.36 -2.20
N ILE A 109 -5.67 26.94 -3.34
CA ILE A 109 -7.04 27.29 -3.78
C ILE A 109 -8.05 26.25 -3.27
N CYS A 110 -7.68 24.97 -3.34
CA CYS A 110 -8.51 23.82 -3.01
C CYS A 110 -7.92 23.07 -1.82
N HIS A 111 -8.37 23.43 -0.62
CA HIS A 111 -7.89 22.82 0.63
C HIS A 111 -8.44 21.39 0.89
N SER A 112 -9.25 20.85 -0.03
CA SER A 112 -9.78 19.49 0.05
C SER A 112 -10.21 19.00 -1.34
N MET A 113 -10.36 17.68 -1.49
CA MET A 113 -10.92 17.08 -2.72
C MET A 113 -12.33 17.59 -3.03
N ARG A 114 -13.17 17.82 -2.01
CA ARG A 114 -14.50 18.41 -2.20
C ARG A 114 -14.42 19.83 -2.75
N GLY A 115 -13.48 20.64 -2.24
CA GLY A 115 -13.25 21.98 -2.76
C GLY A 115 -12.80 21.97 -4.22
N LEU A 116 -12.02 20.97 -4.62
CA LEU A 116 -11.63 20.77 -6.02
C LEU A 116 -12.81 20.34 -6.90
N GLU A 117 -13.65 19.42 -6.43
CA GLU A 117 -14.88 19.00 -7.10
C GLU A 117 -15.87 20.17 -7.29
N GLU A 118 -16.05 21.01 -6.27
CA GLU A 118 -16.91 22.19 -6.35
C GLU A 118 -16.32 23.26 -7.29
N ALA A 119 -15.00 23.45 -7.25
CA ALA A 119 -14.30 24.39 -8.13
C ALA A 119 -14.39 23.96 -9.59
N THR A 120 -14.27 22.66 -9.87
CA THR A 120 -14.43 22.12 -11.22
C THR A 120 -15.88 22.11 -11.68
N ARG A 121 -16.91 22.21 -10.82
CA ARG A 121 -18.33 22.23 -11.24
C ARG A 121 -18.96 23.61 -11.40
N THR A 122 -18.38 24.64 -10.80
CA THR A 122 -18.97 25.99 -10.79
C THR A 122 -18.25 26.91 -11.78
N GLU A 123 -18.98 27.78 -12.46
CA GLU A 123 -18.39 28.75 -13.40
C GLU A 123 -17.37 29.66 -12.68
N SER A 124 -17.70 30.11 -11.47
CA SER A 124 -16.79 30.89 -10.63
C SER A 124 -15.54 30.10 -10.21
N GLY A 125 -15.71 28.80 -9.93
CA GLY A 125 -14.61 27.91 -9.57
C GLY A 125 -13.66 27.66 -10.74
N ARG A 126 -14.20 27.42 -11.94
CA ARG A 126 -13.43 27.26 -13.18
C ARG A 126 -12.67 28.53 -13.55
N ALA A 127 -13.31 29.70 -13.40
CA ALA A 127 -12.64 30.98 -13.58
C ALA A 127 -11.46 31.14 -12.61
N THR A 128 -11.68 30.82 -11.33
CA THR A 128 -10.60 30.85 -10.33
C THR A 128 -9.46 29.90 -10.70
N LEU A 129 -9.76 28.66 -11.10
CA LEU A 129 -8.71 27.72 -11.54
C LEU A 129 -7.93 28.26 -12.75
N ALA A 130 -8.62 28.85 -13.74
CA ALA A 130 -7.98 29.42 -14.92
C ALA A 130 -7.09 30.64 -14.59
N ASP A 131 -7.50 31.48 -13.65
CA ASP A 131 -6.75 32.67 -13.22
C ASP A 131 -5.43 32.30 -12.55
N PHE A 132 -5.40 31.21 -11.78
CA PHE A 132 -4.23 30.83 -11.00
C PHE A 132 -3.35 29.74 -11.65
N LEU A 133 -3.93 28.80 -12.40
CA LEU A 133 -3.21 27.69 -13.05
C LEU A 133 -2.95 27.93 -14.54
N GLY A 134 -3.62 28.92 -15.12
CA GLY A 134 -3.68 29.12 -16.56
C GLY A 134 -4.77 28.25 -17.22
N SER A 135 -5.31 28.74 -18.33
CA SER A 135 -6.46 28.14 -19.01
C SER A 135 -6.24 26.69 -19.46
N VAL A 136 -5.03 26.33 -19.90
CA VAL A 136 -4.71 24.98 -20.37
C VAL A 136 -4.81 23.97 -19.22
N VAL A 137 -4.11 24.23 -18.12
CA VAL A 137 -4.08 23.33 -16.96
C VAL A 137 -5.43 23.28 -16.25
N ALA A 138 -6.14 24.41 -16.21
CA ALA A 138 -7.49 24.47 -15.65
C ALA A 138 -8.50 23.64 -16.46
N ASN A 139 -8.43 23.69 -17.79
CA ASN A 139 -9.29 22.87 -18.65
C ASN A 139 -8.95 21.38 -18.51
N ASP A 140 -7.67 21.00 -18.54
CA ASP A 140 -7.27 19.60 -18.33
C ASP A 140 -7.76 19.06 -16.98
N THR A 141 -7.71 19.90 -15.93
CA THR A 141 -8.23 19.55 -14.60
C THR A 141 -9.74 19.37 -14.62
N VAL A 142 -10.46 20.26 -15.28
CA VAL A 142 -11.92 20.16 -15.43
C VAL A 142 -12.30 18.90 -16.20
N ASP A 143 -11.65 18.65 -17.33
CA ASP A 143 -11.92 17.51 -18.21
C ASP A 143 -11.69 16.18 -17.46
N PHE A 144 -10.61 16.08 -16.67
CA PHE A 144 -10.36 14.93 -15.79
C PHE A 144 -11.55 14.63 -14.86
N TRP A 145 -12.10 15.65 -14.21
CA TRP A 145 -13.22 15.48 -13.27
C TRP A 145 -14.58 15.29 -13.95
N GLU A 146 -14.76 15.76 -15.19
CA GLU A 146 -15.96 15.51 -15.99
C GLU A 146 -15.97 14.07 -16.55
N ASP A 147 -14.83 13.57 -17.03
CA ASP A 147 -14.69 12.25 -17.63
C ASP A 147 -14.76 11.11 -16.60
N GLU A 148 -14.17 11.29 -15.41
CA GLU A 148 -14.13 10.25 -14.37
C GLU A 148 -15.52 9.96 -13.76
N TRP A 149 -16.46 10.91 -13.84
CA TRP A 149 -17.84 10.74 -13.37
C TRP A 149 -18.72 9.89 -14.29
N ILE A 150 -18.51 9.97 -15.62
CA ILE A 150 -19.29 9.17 -16.58
C ILE A 150 -18.98 7.67 -16.41
N ALA A 151 -17.76 7.33 -15.98
CA ALA A 151 -17.35 5.95 -15.74
C ALA A 151 -17.93 5.34 -14.44
N GLN A 152 -18.41 6.15 -13.48
CA GLN A 152 -18.97 5.66 -12.21
C GLN A 152 -20.51 5.49 -12.21
N GLN A 153 -21.18 5.81 -13.31
CA GLN A 153 -22.64 5.59 -13.48
C GLN A 153 -23.01 4.37 -14.34
N CYS A 154 -22.07 3.46 -14.61
CA CYS A 154 -22.33 2.17 -15.27
C CYS A 154 -22.11 0.99 -14.32
#